data_AF-A0A6I6VU75-F1
#
_entry.id   AF-A0A6I6VU75-F1
#
_cell.length_a   1.000
_cell.length_b   1.000
_cell.length_c   1.000
_cell.angle_alpha   90.00
_cell.angle_beta   90.00
_cell.angle_gamma   90.00
#
_symmetry.space_group_name_H-M   'P 1'
#
loop_
_entity.id
_entity.type
_entity.pdbx_description
1 polymer ?
#
loop_
_entity_poly.entity_id
_entity_poly.type
_entity_poly.pdbx_seq_one_letter_code
_entity_poly.pdbx_strand_id
1 'polypeptide(L)' 'MHVLYGDNSLDSDESSAGLSMVFADWRFKLQVSNALSVCLCVESRGDSQFMQVKTAELLANISGTEERP' A
#
# COMPACT_ATOMS: atom_id res chain seq x y z
N MET A 1 -9.20 2.59 3.86
CA MET A 1 -7.93 1.82 3.91
C MET A 1 -7.79 0.95 5.16
N HIS A 2 -8.06 1.47 6.37
CA HIS A 2 -7.95 0.69 7.63
C HIS A 2 -8.81 -0.59 7.69
N VAL A 3 -9.96 -0.61 7.00
CA VAL A 3 -10.92 -1.74 7.03
C VAL A 3 -10.58 -2.87 6.02
N LEU A 4 -9.74 -2.62 5.02
CA LEU A 4 -9.45 -3.61 3.96
C LEU A 4 -8.22 -4.47 4.25
N TYR A 5 -7.27 -3.93 5.02
CA TYR A 5 -6.00 -4.60 5.30
C TYR A 5 -5.75 -4.86 6.79
N GLY A 6 -6.57 -4.29 7.68
CA GLY A 6 -6.39 -4.41 9.14
C GLY A 6 -6.48 -5.85 9.66
N ASP A 7 -7.40 -6.67 9.14
CA ASP A 7 -7.60 -8.05 9.62
C ASP A 7 -6.47 -9.02 9.25
N ASN A 8 -5.69 -8.70 8.22
CA ASN A 8 -4.62 -9.58 7.71
C ASN A 8 -3.22 -8.97 7.89
N SER A 9 -3.13 -7.74 8.40
CA SER A 9 -1.88 -7.05 8.69
C SER A 9 -1.27 -7.60 9.98
N LEU A 10 0.01 -7.93 9.92
CA LEU A 10 0.81 -8.30 11.08
C LEU A 10 1.32 -7.08 11.83
N ASP A 11 1.52 -5.97 11.12
CA ASP A 11 2.01 -4.71 11.66
C ASP A 11 1.62 -3.57 10.72
N SER A 12 1.11 -2.47 11.28
CA SER A 12 0.76 -1.26 10.53
C SER A 12 1.33 -0.05 11.26
N ASP A 13 2.15 0.73 10.56
CA ASP A 13 2.68 2.01 11.04
C ASP A 13 2.07 3.16 10.23
N GLU A 14 1.25 3.96 10.92
CA GLU A 14 0.70 5.21 10.41
C GLU A 14 1.49 6.39 10.99
N SER A 15 2.36 6.96 10.18
CA SER A 15 3.15 8.14 10.55
C SER A 15 2.68 9.35 9.77
N SER A 16 2.95 10.57 10.27
CA SER A 16 2.58 11.82 9.59
C SER A 16 3.17 11.97 8.17
N ALA A 17 4.17 11.17 7.81
CA ALA A 17 4.82 11.16 6.51
C ALA A 17 4.43 9.97 5.61
N GLY A 18 3.63 9.01 6.09
CA GLY A 18 3.27 7.83 5.29
C GLY A 18 2.62 6.68 6.05
N LEU A 19 2.30 5.65 5.29
CA LEU A 19 1.59 4.42 5.66
C LEU A 19 2.50 3.24 5.34
N SER A 20 2.78 2.38 6.32
CA SER A 20 3.50 1.12 6.11
C SER A 20 2.67 -0.04 6.63
N MET A 21 2.49 -1.10 5.84
CA MET A 21 1.75 -2.30 6.25
C MET A 21 2.55 -3.56 5.93
N VAL A 22 2.61 -4.47 6.89
CA VAL A 22 3.34 -5.73 6.82
C VAL A 22 2.35 -6.89 6.91
N PHE A 23 2.43 -7.81 5.97
CA PHE A 23 1.66 -9.05 5.92
C PHE A 23 2.62 -10.25 6.00
N ALA A 24 2.07 -11.46 6.10
CA ALA A 24 2.87 -12.68 6.20
C ALA A 24 3.86 -12.86 5.03
N ASP A 25 3.41 -12.59 3.80
CA ASP A 25 4.16 -12.91 2.58
C ASP A 25 4.68 -11.68 1.82
N TRP A 26 4.24 -10.49 2.23
CA TRP A 26 4.56 -9.25 1.55
C TRP A 26 4.38 -8.04 2.47
N ARG A 27 4.90 -6.90 2.07
CA ARG A 27 4.68 -5.62 2.74
C ARG A 27 4.63 -4.50 1.72
N PHE A 28 4.07 -3.37 2.12
CA PHE A 28 4.20 -2.16 1.33
C PHE A 28 4.38 -0.92 2.19
N LYS A 29 4.92 0.12 1.56
CA LYS A 29 5.10 1.45 2.13
C LYS A 29 4.63 2.50 1.14
N LEU A 30 3.72 3.35 1.57
CA LEU A 30 3.25 4.53 0.85
C LEU A 30 3.75 5.77 1.59
N GLN A 31 4.57 6.59 0.96
CA GLN A 31 5.17 7.78 1.57
C GLN A 31 5.01 8.99 0.66
N VAL A 32 4.76 10.15 1.25
CA VAL A 32 4.83 11.43 0.53
C VAL A 32 6.31 11.74 0.27
N SER A 33 6.71 11.69 -1.00
CA SER A 33 8.11 11.93 -1.39
C SER A 33 8.40 13.42 -1.56
N ASN A 34 7.42 14.17 -2.07
CA ASN A 34 7.43 15.63 -2.11
C ASN A 34 5.99 16.15 -2.15
N ALA A 35 5.83 17.48 -2.16
CA ALA A 35 4.51 18.13 -2.14
C ALA A 35 3.60 17.77 -3.34
N LEU A 36 4.12 17.16 -4.39
CA LEU A 36 3.42 16.84 -5.64
C LEU A 36 3.39 15.33 -5.95
N SER A 37 4.06 14.49 -5.16
CA SER A 37 4.18 13.06 -5.48
C SER A 37 4.31 12.17 -4.25
N VAL A 38 3.72 10.98 -4.35
CA VAL A 38 3.88 9.88 -3.41
C VAL A 38 4.71 8.76 -4.03
N CYS A 39 5.46 8.03 -3.21
CA CYS A 39 6.13 6.79 -3.59
C CYS A 39 5.43 5.60 -2.94
N LEU A 40 5.18 4.57 -3.75
CA LEU A 40 4.69 3.27 -3.31
C LEU A 40 5.81 2.23 -3.52
N CYS A 41 6.27 1.63 -2.43
CA CYS A 41 7.19 0.50 -2.43
C CYS A 41 6.42 -0.76 -2.03
N VAL A 42 6.49 -1.81 -2.85
CA VAL A 42 5.87 -3.12 -2.57
C VAL A 42 6.95 -4.17 -2.61
N GLU A 43 7.04 -5.00 -1.57
CA GLU A 43 8.03 -6.07 -1.46
C GLU A 43 7.32 -7.40 -1.16
N SER A 44 7.73 -8.46 -1.86
CA SER A 44 7.25 -9.84 -1.65
C SER A 44 8.43 -10.76 -1.34
N ARG A 45 8.16 -11.96 -0.82
CA ARG A 45 9.17 -13.00 -0.56
C ARG A 45 9.65 -13.72 -1.83
N GLY A 46 10.12 -12.96 -2.82
CA GLY A 46 10.65 -13.48 -4.08
C GLY A 46 9.62 -13.77 -5.17
N ASP A 47 8.33 -13.50 -4.90
CA ASP A 47 7.26 -13.66 -5.89
C ASP A 47 7.00 -12.34 -6.63
N SER A 48 7.66 -12.16 -7.78
CA SER A 48 7.55 -10.95 -8.58
C SER A 48 6.17 -10.79 -9.24
N GLN A 49 5.48 -11.89 -9.57
CA GLN A 49 4.15 -11.82 -10.17
C GLN A 49 3.14 -11.34 -9.14
N PHE A 50 3.18 -11.91 -7.93
CA PHE A 50 2.36 -11.49 -6.81
C PHE A 50 2.61 -10.02 -6.45
N MET A 51 3.87 -9.60 -6.40
CA MET A 51 4.25 -8.20 -6.16
C MET A 51 3.63 -7.26 -7.20
N GLN A 52 3.66 -7.60 -8.49
CA GLN A 52 3.07 -6.77 -9.55
C GLN A 52 1.54 -6.70 -9.44
N VAL A 53 0.88 -7.82 -9.14
CA VAL A 53 -0.58 -7.86 -8.91
C VAL A 53 -0.96 -6.96 -7.74
N LYS A 54 -0.26 -7.06 -6.60
CA LYS A 54 -0.50 -6.20 -5.44
C LYS A 54 -0.19 -4.73 -5.70
N THR A 55 0.84 -4.45 -6.50
CA THR A 55 1.16 -3.07 -6.92
C THR A 55 0.01 -2.48 -7.74
N ALA A 56 -0.53 -3.23 -8.72
CA ALA A 56 -1.66 -2.78 -9.52
C ALA A 56 -2.94 -2.57 -8.68
N GLU A 57 -3.23 -3.51 -7.77
CA GLU A 57 -4.35 -3.41 -6.82
C GLU A 57 -4.26 -2.13 -5.96
N LEU A 58 -3.08 -1.86 -5.38
CA LEU A 58 -2.85 -0.68 -4.55
C LEU A 58 -2.95 0.62 -5.36
N LEU A 59 -2.36 0.67 -6.56
CA LEU A 59 -2.45 1.84 -7.43
C LEU A 59 -3.89 2.14 -7.85
N ALA A 60 -4.67 1.12 -8.20
CA ALA A 60 -6.08 1.28 -8.54
C ALA A 60 -6.85 1.88 -7.36
N ASN A 61 -6.63 1.37 -6.14
CA ASN A 61 -7.26 1.89 -4.91
C ASN A 61 -6.85 3.33 -4.58
N ILE A 62 -5.61 3.73 -4.88
CA ILE A 62 -5.13 5.11 -4.66
C ILE A 62 -5.72 6.06 -5.72
N SER A 63 -5.81 5.61 -6.98
CA SER A 63 -6.39 6.41 -8.07
C SER A 63 -7.92 6.52 -8.03
N GLY A 64 -8.59 5.61 -7.32
CA GLY A 64 -10.05 5.46 -7.29
C GLY A 64 -10.83 6.43 -6.40
N THR A 65 -10.22 7.52 -5.90
CA THR A 65 -10.94 8.56 -5.12
C THR A 65 -11.68 9.57 -6.00
N GLU A 66 -12.36 9.10 -7.05
CA GLU A 66 -13.22 9.90 -7.92
C GLU A 66 -14.56 9.17 -8.18
N GLU A 67 -15.21 8.61 -7.17
CA GLU A 67 -16.67 8.37 -7.21
C GLU A 67 -17.31 8.69 -5.85
N ARG A 68 -17.68 9.96 -5.67
CA ARG A 68 -18.56 10.43 -4.60
C ARG A 68 -19.90 10.85 -5.21
N PRO A 69 -21.01 10.13 -5.01
CA PRO A 69 -22.32 10.76 -4.98
C PRO A 69 -22.49 11.61 -3.70
#